data_AF-A0A2T4WEF1-F1
#
_entry.id   AF-A0A2T4WEF1-F1
#
_cell.length_a   1.000
_cell.length_b   1.000
_cell.length_c   1.000
_cell.angle_alpha   90.00
_cell.angle_beta   90.00
_cell.angle_gamma   90.00
#
_symmetry.space_group_name_H-M   'P 1'
#
loop_
_entity.id
_entity.type
_entity.pdbx_description
1 polymer ?
#
loop_
_entity_poly.entity_id
_entity_poly.type
_entity_poly.pdbx_seq_one_letter_code
_entity_poly.pdbx_strand_id
1 'polypeptide(L)' 'AFDVAGYISQQARPVKKNLEEDFPNLLKKPVSTGYPPYADPFSKEQHQIGPFLEIIAYYWKTYEIKKTK' A
#
# COMPACT_ATOMS: atom_id res chain seq x y z
N ALA A 1 2.85 -10.52 26.11
CA ALA A 1 3.60 -11.21 25.03
C ALA A 1 3.39 -10.58 23.64
N PHE A 2 2.54 -9.54 23.51
CA PHE A 2 2.39 -8.81 22.24
C PHE A 2 3.43 -7.70 22.06
N ASP A 3 3.95 -7.16 23.15
CA ASP A 3 4.88 -6.02 23.15
C ASP A 3 6.22 -6.36 22.47
N VAL A 4 6.75 -7.57 22.74
CA VAL A 4 7.99 -8.07 22.13
C VAL A 4 7.81 -8.28 20.62
N ALA A 5 6.66 -8.81 20.20
CA ALA A 5 6.36 -9.05 18.79
C ALA A 5 6.21 -7.72 18.01
N GLY A 6 5.58 -6.72 18.63
CA GLY A 6 5.49 -5.37 18.09
C GLY A 6 6.86 -4.72 17.92
N TYR A 7 7.72 -4.81 18.94
CA TYR A 7 9.09 -4.27 18.90
C TYR A 7 9.94 -4.90 17.78
N ILE A 8 9.91 -6.22 17.62
CA ILE A 8 10.67 -6.92 16.56
C ILE A 8 10.12 -6.56 15.17
N SER A 9 8.81 -6.38 15.03
CA SER A 9 8.18 -6.09 13.73
C SER A 9 8.50 -4.70 13.18
N GLN A 10 8.90 -3.76 14.02
CA GLN A 10 9.26 -2.39 13.64
C GLN A 10 10.74 -2.23 13.24
N GLN A 11 11.56 -3.27 13.38
CA GLN A 11 12.97 -3.21 12.99
C GLN A 11 13.13 -3.10 11.47
N ALA A 12 14.15 -2.37 11.03
CA ALA A 12 14.47 -2.21 9.61
C ALA A 12 14.80 -3.57 8.97
N ARG A 13 14.24 -3.82 7.78
CA ARG A 13 14.47 -5.03 7.00
C ARG A 13 15.12 -4.69 5.66
N PRO A 14 15.90 -5.61 5.05
CA PRO A 14 16.41 -5.41 3.70
C PRO A 14 15.28 -5.09 2.72
N VAL A 15 15.47 -4.04 1.95
CA VAL A 15 14.52 -3.61 0.92
C VAL A 15 14.80 -4.37 -0.36
N LYS A 16 13.76 -5.00 -0.94
CA LYS A 16 13.87 -5.66 -2.25
C LYS A 16 14.24 -4.60 -3.30
N LYS A 17 15.17 -4.94 -4.21
CA LYS A 17 15.50 -4.07 -5.35
C LYS A 17 14.33 -4.08 -6.37
N ASN A 18 14.19 -3.00 -7.12
CA ASN A 18 13.22 -2.87 -8.22
C ASN A 18 11.75 -3.09 -7.81
N LEU A 19 11.36 -2.60 -6.63
CA LEU A 19 9.96 -2.65 -6.18
C LEU A 19 8.99 -2.01 -7.19
N GLU A 20 9.45 -1.06 -7.98
CA GLU A 20 8.63 -0.36 -8.98
C GLU A 20 8.24 -1.28 -10.15
N GLU A 21 9.00 -2.34 -10.38
CA GLU A 21 8.76 -3.32 -11.45
C GLU A 21 7.78 -4.42 -11.04
N ASP A 22 7.46 -4.55 -9.75
CA ASP A 22 6.52 -5.58 -9.25
C ASP A 22 5.11 -5.41 -9.84
N PHE A 23 4.74 -4.16 -10.17
CA PHE A 23 3.44 -3.82 -10.73
C PHE A 23 3.59 -2.97 -12.00
N PRO A 24 3.75 -3.59 -13.18
CA PRO A 24 3.84 -2.88 -14.45
C PRO A 24 2.62 -1.98 -14.73
N ASN A 25 1.46 -2.33 -14.17
CA ASN A 25 0.27 -1.48 -14.16
C ASN A 25 -0.09 -1.12 -12.72
N LEU A 26 0.13 0.15 -12.36
CA LEU A 26 -0.16 0.68 -11.02
C LEU A 26 -1.65 0.62 -10.67
N LEU A 27 -2.56 0.67 -11.65
CA LEU A 27 -3.99 0.49 -11.44
C LEU A 27 -4.37 -0.96 -11.08
N LYS A 28 -3.45 -1.93 -11.18
CA LYS A 28 -3.66 -3.30 -10.69
C LYS A 28 -3.00 -3.54 -9.32
N LYS A 29 -2.20 -2.60 -8.84
CA LYS A 29 -1.57 -2.67 -7.51
C LYS A 29 -2.62 -2.68 -6.39
N PRO A 30 -2.53 -3.57 -5.39
CA PRO A 30 -3.43 -3.58 -4.23
C PRO A 30 -3.31 -2.30 -3.40
N VAL A 31 -4.41 -1.87 -2.78
CA VAL A 31 -4.41 -0.63 -1.96
C VAL A 31 -3.60 -0.77 -0.67
N SER A 32 -3.34 -1.99 -0.20
CA SER A 32 -2.51 -2.25 0.99
C SER A 32 -1.01 -2.34 0.69
N THR A 33 -0.58 -2.07 -0.54
CA THR A 33 0.83 -2.19 -0.90
C THR A 33 1.62 -1.04 -0.29
N GLY A 34 2.48 -1.34 0.69
CA GLY A 34 3.14 -0.32 1.51
C GLY A 34 4.37 0.35 0.91
N TYR A 35 4.56 0.33 -0.41
CA TYR A 35 5.68 0.99 -1.10
C TYR A 35 5.22 1.68 -2.39
N PRO A 36 5.79 2.85 -2.75
CA PRO A 36 5.47 3.59 -3.98
C PRO A 36 5.90 2.85 -5.26
N PRO A 37 5.71 3.42 -6.47
CA PRO A 37 4.78 4.48 -6.79
C PRO A 37 3.34 3.99 -6.68
N TYR A 38 2.44 4.93 -6.45
CA TYR A 38 0.99 4.72 -6.49
C TYR A 38 0.42 5.51 -7.67
N ALA A 39 -0.74 5.10 -8.17
CA ALA A 39 -1.48 5.85 -9.19
C ALA A 39 -2.45 6.88 -8.56
N ASP A 40 -2.35 7.08 -7.25
CA ASP A 40 -3.23 7.91 -6.45
C ASP A 40 -2.40 8.90 -5.59
N PRO A 41 -3.02 9.93 -5.00
CA PRO A 41 -2.31 10.96 -4.24
C PRO A 41 -2.14 10.62 -2.74
N PHE A 42 -2.45 9.40 -2.29
CA PHE A 42 -2.43 9.07 -0.86
C PHE A 42 -1.02 8.76 -0.36
N SER A 43 -0.82 8.89 0.96
CA SER A 43 0.49 8.74 1.58
C SER A 43 0.88 7.25 1.70
N LYS A 44 2.19 6.98 1.66
CA LYS A 44 2.73 5.63 1.93
C LYS A 44 2.25 5.08 3.28
N GLU A 45 2.18 5.94 4.29
CA GLU A 45 1.70 5.56 5.62
C GLU A 45 0.25 5.05 5.55
N GLN A 46 -0.64 5.78 4.85
CA GLN A 46 -2.02 5.35 4.65
C GLN A 46 -2.13 4.02 3.89
N HIS A 47 -1.28 3.76 2.91
CA HIS A 47 -1.20 2.45 2.24
C HIS A 47 -0.67 1.33 3.14
N GLN A 48 0.14 1.65 4.16
CA GLN A 48 0.69 0.68 5.10
C GLN A 48 -0.29 0.32 6.22
N ILE A 49 -0.95 1.32 6.80
CA ILE A 49 -1.75 1.15 8.03
C ILE A 49 -3.26 1.39 7.83
N GLY A 50 -3.66 2.00 6.71
CA GLY A 50 -5.02 2.46 6.47
C GLY A 50 -5.25 3.92 6.93
N PRO A 51 -6.47 4.45 6.77
CA PRO A 51 -7.68 3.80 6.27
C PRO A 51 -7.68 3.56 4.76
N PHE A 52 -8.13 2.39 4.32
CA PHE A 52 -8.15 1.99 2.90
C PHE A 52 -9.40 2.42 2.13
N LEU A 53 -10.49 2.75 2.84
CA LEU A 53 -11.78 3.04 2.21
C LEU A 53 -11.72 4.27 1.31
N GLU A 54 -10.98 5.30 1.72
CA GLU A 54 -10.79 6.52 0.95
C GLU A 54 -10.05 6.25 -0.37
N ILE A 55 -9.03 5.40 -0.32
CA ILE A 55 -8.27 4.96 -1.49
C ILE A 55 -9.19 4.19 -2.44
N ILE A 56 -9.96 3.22 -1.91
CA ILE A 56 -10.91 2.43 -2.72
C ILE A 56 -11.96 3.34 -3.37
N ALA A 57 -12.51 4.30 -2.63
CA ALA A 57 -13.48 5.26 -3.13
C ALA A 57 -12.89 6.15 -4.23
N TYR A 58 -11.63 6.57 -4.09
CA TYR A 58 -10.92 7.32 -5.13
C TYR A 58 -10.78 6.52 -6.42
N TYR A 59 -10.35 5.25 -6.36
CA TYR A 59 -10.23 4.42 -7.56
C TYR A 59 -11.57 4.13 -8.23
N TRP A 60 -12.64 3.95 -7.45
CA TRP A 60 -13.98 3.83 -7.98
C TRP A 60 -14.42 5.11 -8.70
N LYS A 61 -14.21 6.27 -8.07
CA LYS A 61 -14.68 7.55 -8.62
C LYS A 61 -13.88 7.99 -9.86
N THR A 62 -12.58 7.77 -9.85
CA THR A 62 -11.67 8.29 -10.90
C THR A 62 -11.54 7.33 -12.08
N TYR A 63 -11.55 6.03 -11.82
CA TYR A 63 -11.26 5.00 -12.84
C TYR A 63 -12.38 3.98 -13.00
N GLU A 64 -13.46 4.05 -12.21
CA GLU A 64 -14.53 3.04 -12.16
C GLU A 64 -14.00 1.63 -11.82
N ILE A 65 -12.87 1.57 -11.10
CA ILE A 65 -12.23 0.32 -10.68
C ILE A 65 -12.63 0.00 -9.24
N LYS A 66 -13.26 -1.16 -9.05
CA LYS A 66 -13.51 -1.71 -7.71
C LYS A 66 -12.24 -2.38 -7.17
N LYS A 67 -11.50 -1.66 -6.32
CA LYS A 67 -10.32 -2.19 -5.63
C LYS A 67 -10.71 -2.98 -4.37
N THR A 68 -9.95 -4.04 -4.08
CA THR A 68 -10.01 -4.75 -2.79
C THR A 68 -8.75 -4.46 -1.98
N LYS A 69 -8.86 -4.64 -0.66
CA LYS A 69 -7.72 -4.59 0.26
C LYS A 69 -6.75 -5.72 -0.07
#